data_AF-F7Q2N4-F1
#
_entry.id   AF-F7Q2N4-F1
#
_cell.length_a   1.000
_cell.length_b   1.000
_cell.length_c   1.000
_cell.angle_alpha   90.00
_cell.angle_beta   90.00
_cell.angle_gamma   90.00
#
_symmetry.space_group_name_H-M   'P 1'
#
loop_
_entity.id
_entity.type
_entity.pdbx_description
1 polymer ?
#
loop_
_entity_poly.entity_id
_entity_poly.type
_entity_poly.pdbx_seq_one_letter_code
_entity_poly.pdbx_strand_id
1 'polypeptide(L)'
;MKKYIVNKLYTNNLSTIITLLNYEIKISDYLKSIKISSSNNQEKILIDTALCAGMNKYRFIVTTLNDDGTINIDDFKYIEVDSNTLEIANEILRKEPLSINNSILTNSQINNLTNNIY
;
A
#
# COMPACT_ATOMS: atom_id res chain seq x y z
N MET A 1 -10.07 14.03 0.37
CA MET A 1 -8.94 13.29 -0.26
C MET A 1 -9.38 11.88 -0.59
N LYS A 2 -8.82 11.29 -1.65
CA LYS A 2 -9.01 9.87 -1.96
C LYS A 2 -8.44 9.04 -0.80
N LYS A 3 -9.17 8.00 -0.35
CA LYS A 3 -8.76 7.21 0.82
C LYS A 3 -7.63 6.25 0.46
N TYR A 4 -7.73 5.55 -0.66
CA TYR A 4 -6.75 4.58 -1.12
C TYR A 4 -6.82 4.45 -2.65
N ILE A 5 -5.81 3.83 -3.23
CA ILE A 5 -5.76 3.44 -4.65
C ILE A 5 -5.43 1.97 -4.78
N VAL A 6 -5.89 1.36 -5.87
CA VAL A 6 -5.71 -0.05 -6.18
C VAL A 6 -5.07 -0.13 -7.55
N ASN A 7 -3.91 -0.75 -7.61
CA ASN A 7 -3.15 -0.97 -8.83
C ASN A 7 -2.85 -2.46 -8.98
N LYS A 8 -2.81 -2.94 -10.21
CA LYS A 8 -2.36 -4.31 -10.47
C LYS A 8 -0.86 -4.40 -10.25
N LEU A 9 -0.44 -5.49 -9.61
CA LEU A 9 0.95 -5.87 -9.42
C LEU A 9 1.14 -7.21 -10.13
N TYR A 10 2.18 -7.38 -10.95
CA TYR A 10 2.41 -8.62 -11.69
C TYR A 10 3.76 -9.23 -11.28
N THR A 11 3.98 -9.38 -9.98
CA THR A 11 5.27 -9.82 -9.43
C THR A 11 5.06 -10.80 -8.27
N ASN A 12 5.83 -11.90 -8.23
CA ASN A 12 6.02 -12.75 -7.05
C ASN A 12 4.71 -13.19 -6.33
N ASN A 13 3.74 -13.73 -7.07
CA ASN A 13 2.42 -14.19 -6.57
C ASN A 13 1.56 -13.09 -5.91
N LEU A 14 1.92 -11.82 -6.08
CA LEU A 14 1.09 -10.67 -5.72
C LEU A 14 0.41 -10.18 -6.99
N SER A 15 -0.92 -10.07 -6.97
CA SER A 15 -1.71 -9.60 -8.13
C SER A 15 -2.10 -8.14 -8.04
N THR A 16 -2.08 -7.58 -6.83
CA THR A 16 -2.64 -6.26 -6.52
C THR A 16 -1.82 -5.58 -5.44
N ILE A 17 -1.62 -4.27 -5.59
CA ILE A 17 -1.14 -3.37 -4.55
C ILE A 17 -2.23 -2.35 -4.21
N ILE A 18 -2.50 -2.18 -2.92
CA ILE A 18 -3.42 -1.20 -2.37
C ILE A 18 -2.61 -0.16 -1.60
N THR A 19 -2.60 1.08 -2.05
CA THR A 19 -1.82 2.15 -1.40
C THR A 19 -2.76 3.05 -0.59
N LEU A 20 -2.52 3.15 0.71
CA LEU A 20 -3.30 3.99 1.63
C LEU A 20 -2.84 5.45 1.52
N LEU A 21 -3.79 6.37 1.31
CA LEU A 21 -3.49 7.76 0.98
C LEU A 21 -3.85 8.77 2.07
N ASN A 22 -4.65 8.39 3.07
CA ASN A 22 -5.05 9.29 4.15
C ASN A 22 -4.56 8.76 5.50
N TYR A 23 -3.53 9.42 6.04
CA TYR A 23 -2.93 9.06 7.33
C TYR A 23 -3.85 9.27 8.54
N GLU A 24 -4.89 10.11 8.42
CA GLU A 24 -5.86 10.37 9.50
C GLU A 24 -6.73 9.15 9.79
N ILE A 25 -6.89 8.25 8.81
CA ILE A 25 -7.66 7.03 8.95
C ILE A 25 -6.74 5.94 9.50
N LYS A 26 -7.15 5.27 10.57
CA LYS A 26 -6.40 4.14 11.13
C LYS A 26 -6.31 3.02 10.11
N ILE A 27 -5.14 2.39 10.02
CA ILE A 27 -4.91 1.25 9.12
C ILE A 27 -5.97 0.16 9.34
N SER A 28 -6.34 -0.13 10.59
CA SER A 28 -7.40 -1.11 10.89
C SER A 28 -8.75 -0.78 10.23
N ASP A 29 -9.09 0.50 10.13
CA ASP A 29 -10.37 0.95 9.57
C ASP A 29 -10.35 0.87 8.04
N TYR A 30 -9.17 1.06 7.43
CA TYR A 30 -8.95 0.72 6.03
C TYR A 30 -9.17 -0.75 5.77
N LEU A 31 -8.47 -1.63 6.49
CA LEU A 31 -8.51 -3.07 6.24
C LEU A 31 -9.94 -3.62 6.34
N LYS A 32 -10.75 -3.12 7.29
CA LYS A 32 -12.15 -3.52 7.45
C LYS A 32 -13.10 -2.98 6.38
N SER A 33 -12.76 -1.87 5.72
CA SER A 33 -13.69 -1.19 4.80
C SER A 33 -13.37 -1.43 3.32
N ILE A 34 -12.15 -1.85 3.00
CA ILE A 34 -11.75 -2.12 1.62
C ILE A 34 -12.40 -3.42 1.16
N LYS A 35 -13.08 -3.32 0.02
CA LYS A 35 -13.67 -4.45 -0.70
C LYS A 35 -13.19 -4.41 -2.15
N ILE A 36 -12.63 -5.52 -2.62
CA ILE A 36 -12.07 -5.65 -3.96
C ILE A 36 -12.68 -6.87 -4.62
N SER A 37 -13.17 -6.68 -5.84
CA SER A 37 -13.60 -7.79 -6.68
C SER A 37 -12.36 -8.47 -7.28
N SER A 38 -11.98 -9.62 -6.73
CA SER A 38 -11.00 -10.52 -7.35
C SER A 38 -11.71 -11.72 -7.94
N SER A 39 -11.24 -12.20 -9.09
CA SER A 39 -11.66 -13.49 -9.64
C SER A 39 -11.01 -14.69 -8.94
N ASN A 40 -10.02 -14.45 -8.08
CA ASN A 40 -9.27 -15.47 -7.36
C ASN A 40 -8.98 -15.04 -5.91
N ASN A 41 -9.64 -15.69 -4.96
CA ASN A 41 -9.57 -15.36 -3.53
C ASN A 41 -8.24 -15.82 -2.89
N GLN A 42 -7.47 -16.67 -3.56
CA GLN A 42 -6.17 -17.16 -3.08
C GLN A 42 -5.01 -16.22 -3.45
N GLU A 43 -5.26 -15.19 -4.26
CA GLU A 43 -4.22 -14.24 -4.62
C GLU A 43 -3.84 -13.37 -3.42
N LYS A 44 -2.53 -13.29 -3.18
CA LYS A 44 -2.01 -12.39 -2.16
C LYS A 44 -2.10 -10.96 -2.65
N ILE A 45 -2.53 -10.09 -1.76
CA ILE A 45 -2.57 -8.66 -1.96
C ILE A 45 -1.47 -8.00 -1.14
N LEU A 46 -0.86 -6.97 -1.71
CA LEU A 46 0.09 -6.11 -1.05
C LEU A 46 -0.62 -4.83 -0.61
N ILE A 47 -0.40 -4.40 0.62
CA ILE A 47 -0.91 -3.13 1.13
C ILE A 47 0.30 -2.24 1.44
N ASP A 48 0.39 -1.10 0.78
CA ASP A 48 1.39 -0.07 1.03
C ASP A 48 0.81 0.98 1.99
N THR A 49 1.36 1.00 3.19
CA THR A 49 0.97 1.90 4.27
C THR A 49 1.99 3.02 4.48
N ALA A 50 2.85 3.33 3.50
CA ALA A 50 3.92 4.33 3.64
C ALA A 50 3.44 5.66 4.26
N LEU A 51 2.30 6.17 3.79
CA LEU A 51 1.78 7.46 4.25
C LEU A 51 1.13 7.40 5.65
N CYS A 52 0.83 6.20 6.15
CA CYS A 52 0.20 5.96 7.44
C CYS A 52 1.18 5.45 8.52
N ALA A 53 2.18 4.65 8.14
CA ALA A 53 3.12 3.98 9.04
C ALA A 53 4.60 4.39 8.82
N GLY A 54 4.88 5.14 7.76
CA GLY A 54 6.23 5.59 7.39
C GLY A 54 6.94 4.63 6.45
N MET A 55 8.06 5.09 5.88
CA MET A 55 8.94 4.26 5.04
C MET A 55 9.90 3.46 5.92
N ASN A 56 9.40 2.40 6.55
CA ASN A 56 10.15 1.50 7.42
C ASN A 56 9.67 0.04 7.27
N LYS A 57 10.14 -0.87 8.13
CA LYS A 57 9.78 -2.30 8.10
C LYS A 57 8.28 -2.61 8.28
N TYR A 58 7.45 -1.63 8.66
CA TYR A 58 6.01 -1.75 8.78
C TYR A 58 5.24 -1.18 7.58
N ARG A 59 5.94 -0.77 6.51
CA ARG A 59 5.34 -0.16 5.31
C ARG A 59 4.45 -1.14 4.54
N PHE A 60 4.87 -2.39 4.41
CA PHE A 60 4.20 -3.34 3.55
C PHE A 60 3.54 -4.45 4.35
N ILE A 61 2.27 -4.70 4.04
CA ILE A 61 1.50 -5.80 4.60
C ILE A 61 1.10 -6.71 3.44
N VAL A 62 1.30 -8.01 3.61
CA VAL A 62 0.74 -9.03 2.71
C VAL A 62 -0.40 -9.75 3.41
N THR A 63 -1.48 -9.99 2.68
CA THR A 63 -2.67 -10.70 3.16
C THR A 63 -3.42 -11.27 1.96
N THR A 64 -4.57 -11.91 2.19
CA THR A 64 -5.48 -12.44 1.17
C THR A 64 -6.84 -11.74 1.26
N LEU A 65 -7.74 -12.08 0.34
CA LEU A 65 -9.13 -11.68 0.42
C LEU A 65 -9.98 -12.80 1.04
N ASN A 66 -11.03 -12.41 1.75
CA ASN A 66 -12.12 -13.29 2.12
C ASN A 66 -12.99 -13.58 0.88
N ASP A 67 -13.86 -14.59 0.98
CA ASP A 67 -14.72 -15.00 -0.14
C ASP A 67 -15.70 -13.92 -0.61
N ASP A 68 -16.04 -12.98 0.27
CA ASP A 68 -16.88 -11.84 -0.06
C ASP A 68 -16.11 -10.68 -0.72
N GLY A 69 -14.78 -10.79 -0.88
CA GLY A 69 -13.90 -9.78 -1.45
C GLY A 69 -13.40 -8.73 -0.45
N THR A 70 -13.67 -8.87 0.85
CA THR A 70 -13.06 -8.04 1.90
C THR A 70 -11.64 -8.52 2.22
N ILE A 71 -10.83 -7.67 2.84
CA ILE A 71 -9.46 -8.06 3.26
C ILE A 71 -9.53 -9.02 4.45
N ASN A 72 -8.73 -10.09 4.42
CA ASN A 72 -8.58 -10.99 5.56
C ASN A 72 -7.73 -10.34 6.66
N ILE A 73 -8.40 -9.72 7.64
CA ILE A 73 -7.74 -9.02 8.74
C ILE A 73 -7.16 -9.94 9.81
N ASP A 74 -7.52 -11.23 9.80
CA ASP A 74 -7.06 -12.21 10.78
C ASP A 74 -5.75 -12.89 10.35
N ASP A 75 -5.42 -12.87 9.06
CA ASP A 75 -4.15 -13.36 8.51
C ASP A 75 -3.47 -12.29 7.66
N PHE A 76 -2.53 -11.56 8.28
CA PHE A 76 -1.65 -10.65 7.57
C PHE A 76 -0.24 -10.70 8.15
N LYS A 77 0.74 -10.33 7.31
CA LYS A 77 2.15 -10.28 7.70
C LYS A 77 2.80 -9.02 7.19
N TYR A 78 3.62 -8.39 8.03
CA TYR A 78 4.54 -7.36 7.57
C TYR A 78 5.68 -8.03 6.81
N ILE A 79 6.03 -7.48 5.65
CA ILE A 79 7.09 -8.02 4.79
C ILE A 79 8.01 -6.92 4.30
N GLU A 80 9.22 -7.31 3.93
CA GLU A 80 10.04 -6.53 3.01
C GLU A 80 9.74 -7.00 1.58
N VAL A 81 9.78 -6.08 0.63
CA VAL A 81 9.55 -6.36 -0.79
C VAL A 81 10.85 -6.19 -1.56
N ASP A 82 10.96 -6.87 -2.71
CA ASP A 82 12.11 -6.70 -3.59
C ASP A 82 12.16 -5.29 -4.21
N SER A 83 13.33 -4.92 -4.73
CA SER A 83 13.57 -3.58 -5.28
C SER A 83 12.62 -3.19 -6.40
N ASN A 84 12.13 -4.16 -7.20
CA ASN A 84 11.21 -3.87 -8.30
C ASN A 84 9.81 -3.54 -7.77
N THR A 85 9.29 -4.35 -6.84
CA THR A 85 8.02 -4.02 -6.14
C THR A 85 8.12 -2.71 -5.36
N LEU A 86 9.26 -2.43 -4.74
CA LEU A 86 9.51 -1.17 -4.04
C LEU A 86 9.44 0.02 -4.98
N GLU A 87 10.06 -0.05 -6.16
CA GLU A 87 10.03 1.07 -7.12
C GLU A 87 8.63 1.30 -7.66
N ILE A 88 7.88 0.24 -8.00
CA ILE A 88 6.47 0.36 -8.42
C ILE A 88 5.66 1.07 -7.33
N ALA A 89 5.82 0.68 -6.06
CA ALA A 89 5.12 1.30 -4.95
C ALA A 89 5.51 2.79 -4.78
N ASN A 90 6.79 3.13 -4.95
CA ASN A 90 7.26 4.51 -4.92
C ASN A 90 6.70 5.35 -6.08
N GLU A 91 6.70 4.83 -7.30
CA GLU A 91 6.09 5.50 -8.47
C GLU A 91 4.60 5.78 -8.26
N ILE A 92 3.87 4.85 -7.65
CA ILE A 92 2.47 5.04 -7.30
C ILE A 92 2.32 6.23 -6.35
N LEU A 93 3.15 6.31 -5.30
CA LEU A 93 3.10 7.44 -4.36
C LEU A 93 3.48 8.76 -5.02
N ARG A 94 4.50 8.80 -5.90
CA ARG A 94 4.93 10.03 -6.59
C ARG A 94 3.82 10.66 -7.45
N LYS A 95 2.82 9.86 -7.88
CA LYS A 95 1.63 10.34 -8.59
C LYS A 95 0.59 10.98 -7.67
N GLU A 96 0.78 10.93 -6.35
CA GLU A 96 -0.13 11.43 -5.32
C GLU A 96 0.55 12.48 -4.41
N PRO A 97 1.08 13.60 -4.96
CA PRO A 97 1.88 14.57 -4.20
C PRO A 97 1.09 15.25 -3.07
N LEU A 98 -0.21 15.47 -3.24
CA LEU A 98 -1.07 16.00 -2.17
C LEU A 98 -1.15 15.06 -0.98
N SER A 99 -1.18 13.75 -1.22
CA SER A 99 -1.21 12.74 -0.17
C SER A 99 0.14 12.65 0.54
N ILE A 100 1.25 12.70 -0.22
CA ILE A 100 2.61 12.72 0.34
C ILE A 100 2.80 13.91 1.30
N ASN A 101 2.42 15.11 0.86
CA ASN A 101 2.62 16.34 1.63
C ASN A 101 1.74 16.41 2.88
N ASN A 102 0.64 15.64 2.91
CA ASN A 102 -0.27 15.52 4.05
C ASN A 102 -0.18 14.10 4.63
N SER A 103 1.03 13.66 4.97
CA SER A 103 1.29 12.33 5.55
C SER A 103 2.18 12.42 6.78
N ILE A 104 2.45 11.28 7.41
CA ILE A 104 3.39 11.19 8.54
C ILE A 104 4.87 11.15 8.11
N LEU A 105 5.15 11.22 6.80
CA LEU A 105 6.52 11.14 6.29
C LEU A 105 7.32 12.37 6.72
N THR A 106 8.57 12.13 7.11
CA THR A 106 9.54 13.22 7.38
C THR A 106 9.94 13.91 6.07
N ASN A 107 10.37 15.16 6.16
CA ASN A 107 10.91 15.90 4.99
C ASN A 107 12.02 15.13 4.26
N SER A 108 12.86 14.39 5.00
CA SER A 108 13.90 13.54 4.39
C SER A 108 13.31 12.39 3.56
N GLN A 109 12.28 11.71 4.07
CA GLN A 109 11.58 10.64 3.34
C GLN A 109 10.86 11.19 2.11
N ILE A 110 10.19 12.34 2.23
CA ILE A 110 9.54 13.02 1.11
C ILE A 110 10.57 13.36 0.03
N ASN A 111 11.69 14.00 0.40
CA ASN A 111 12.75 14.35 -0.54
C ASN A 111 13.33 13.11 -1.25
N ASN A 112 13.57 12.01 -0.52
CA ASN A 112 14.05 10.76 -1.12
C ASN A 112 13.03 10.16 -2.11
N LEU A 113 11.73 10.32 -1.84
CA LEU A 113 10.67 9.83 -2.70
C LEU A 113 10.51 10.71 -3.96
N THR A 114 10.66 12.03 -3.85
CA THR A 114 10.38 12.97 -4.95
C THR A 114 11.60 13.32 -5.80
N ASN A 115 12.80 13.32 -5.24
CA ASN A 115 14.00 13.85 -5.91
C ASN A 115 14.78 12.82 -6.73
N ASN A 116 14.40 11.54 -6.70
CA ASN A 116 14.98 10.49 -7.55
C ASN A 116 14.37 10.53 -8.97
N ILE A 117 14.51 11.66 -9.67
CA ILE A 117 14.28 11.77 -11.11
C ILE A 117 15.68 11.77 -11.74
N TYR A 118 16.12 10.62 -12.26
CA TYR A 118 17.31 10.53 -13.11
C TYR A 118 16.96 10.93 -14.54
#